data_AF-A0A8H4J8N9-F1
#
_entry.id   AF-A0A8H4J8N9-F1
#
_cell.length_a   1.000
_cell.length_b   1.000
_cell.length_c   1.000
_cell.angle_alpha   90.00
_cell.angle_beta   90.00
_cell.angle_gamma   90.00
#
_symmetry.space_group_name_H-M   'P 1'
#
loop_
_entity.id
_entity.type
_entity.pdbx_description
1 polymer ?
#
loop_
_entity_poly.entity_id
_entity_poly.type
_entity_poly.pdbx_seq_one_letter_code
_entity_poly.pdbx_strand_id
1 'polypeptide(L)'
;MAQAANEPEGPLQADNGRRYHAFREGAYLVPNDDEEQDRMDLGHHIYRLVLGGDLFLAPLGDKVKRVLDLGTGTGIWAMDFAEYTFPHPPAYHI
;
A
#
# COMPACT_ATOMS: atom_id res chain seq x y z
N MET A 1 -6.73 12.09 -18.50
CA MET A 1 -5.53 11.75 -19.29
C MET A 1 -4.30 12.12 -18.50
N ALA A 2 -3.68 11.13 -17.86
CA ALA A 2 -2.29 11.19 -17.45
C ALA A 2 -1.73 9.82 -17.84
N GLN A 3 -1.07 9.77 -18.99
CA GLN A 3 -0.29 8.60 -19.38
C GLN A 3 0.89 8.56 -18.42
N ALA A 4 0.85 7.65 -17.45
CA ALA A 4 2.08 7.22 -16.80
C ALA A 4 2.88 6.47 -17.86
N ALA A 5 4.03 7.05 -18.22
CA ALA A 5 4.94 6.48 -19.19
C ALA A 5 5.33 5.07 -18.73
N ASN A 6 5.15 4.11 -19.64
CA ASN A 6 5.85 2.83 -19.60
C ASN A 6 7.36 3.12 -19.68
N GLU A 7 8.03 3.23 -18.52
CA GLU A 7 9.46 2.98 -18.45
C GLU A 7 9.68 1.49 -18.24
N PRO A 8 10.64 0.86 -18.94
CA PRO A 8 10.93 -0.54 -18.73
C PRO A 8 11.37 -0.74 -17.29
N GLU A 9 10.73 -1.63 -16.54
CA GLU A 9 11.17 -2.01 -15.20
C GLU A 9 12.60 -2.57 -15.31
N GLY A 10 13.58 -1.73 -15.00
CA GLY A 10 14.97 -2.13 -14.90
C GLY A 10 15.11 -3.22 -13.84
N PRO A 11 16.14 -4.09 -13.93
CA PRO A 11 16.33 -5.14 -12.97
C PRO A 11 16.39 -4.55 -11.56
N LEU A 12 15.59 -5.12 -10.64
CA LEU A 12 15.59 -4.79 -9.22
C LEU A 12 17.04 -4.82 -8.72
N GLN A 13 17.52 -3.72 -8.15
CA GLN A 13 18.90 -3.66 -7.66
C GLN A 13 19.00 -4.45 -6.37
N ALA A 14 19.91 -5.42 -6.37
CA ALA A 14 20.33 -6.12 -5.18
C ALA A 14 21.60 -5.47 -4.64
N ASP A 15 21.53 -4.82 -3.47
CA ASP A 15 22.70 -4.32 -2.73
C ASP A 15 22.79 -5.03 -1.38
N ASN A 16 23.95 -5.63 -1.09
CA ASN A 16 24.19 -6.43 0.12
C ASN A 16 23.13 -7.50 0.41
N GLY A 17 22.53 -8.08 -0.63
CA GLY A 17 21.47 -9.10 -0.53
C GLY A 17 20.07 -8.54 -0.26
N ARG A 18 19.92 -7.22 -0.20
CA ARG A 18 18.63 -6.52 -0.07
C ARG A 18 18.16 -6.01 -1.42
N ARG A 19 16.86 -6.04 -1.66
CA ARG A 19 16.26 -5.59 -2.93
C ARG A 19 15.73 -4.16 -2.79
N TYR A 20 15.95 -3.31 -3.79
CA TYR A 20 15.47 -1.91 -3.77
C TYR A 20 14.72 -1.55 -5.05
N HIS A 21 13.91 -0.49 -4.97
CA HIS A 21 13.24 0.09 -6.13
C HIS A 21 14.25 0.74 -7.08
N ALA A 22 14.20 0.35 -8.36
CA ALA A 22 15.07 0.91 -9.41
C ALA A 22 14.59 2.29 -9.92
N PHE A 23 13.35 2.67 -9.65
CA PHE A 23 12.81 3.97 -10.05
C PHE A 23 13.38 5.08 -9.16
N ARG A 24 14.01 6.09 -9.78
CA ARG A 24 14.75 7.17 -9.09
C ARG A 24 15.71 6.60 -8.05
N GLU A 25 16.66 5.81 -8.55
CA GLU A 25 17.73 5.18 -7.78
C GLU A 25 18.24 6.07 -6.63
N GLY A 26 18.28 5.51 -5.42
CA GLY A 26 18.71 6.19 -4.19
C GLY A 26 17.68 7.15 -3.57
N ALA A 27 16.56 7.45 -4.22
CA ALA A 27 15.51 8.31 -3.64
C ALA A 27 14.66 7.58 -2.57
N TYR A 28 14.57 6.26 -2.65
CA TYR A 28 13.91 5.41 -1.65
C TYR A 28 14.95 4.51 -0.99
N LEU A 29 15.29 4.80 0.26
CA LEU A 29 16.37 4.16 1.00
C LEU A 29 15.95 2.84 1.67
N VAL A 30 14.67 2.49 1.61
CA VAL A 30 14.13 1.29 2.27
C VAL A 30 14.09 0.13 1.26
N PRO A 31 14.50 -1.08 1.67
CA PRO A 31 14.36 -2.27 0.85
C PRO A 31 12.90 -2.57 0.46
N ASN A 32 12.71 -3.40 -0.55
CA ASN A 32 11.42 -3.92 -0.99
C ASN A 32 11.44 -5.45 -1.15
N ASP A 33 12.31 -6.13 -0.40
CA ASP A 33 12.36 -7.59 -0.30
C ASP A 33 11.26 -8.14 0.61
N ASP A 34 11.11 -9.47 0.62
CA ASP A 34 10.05 -10.15 1.36
C ASP A 34 10.18 -9.93 2.87
N GLU A 35 11.41 -9.85 3.40
CA GLU A 35 11.65 -9.53 4.82
C GLU A 35 11.12 -8.15 5.22
N GLU A 36 11.32 -7.14 4.37
CA GLU A 36 10.80 -5.79 4.65
C GLU A 36 9.28 -5.71 4.49
N GLN A 37 8.72 -6.45 3.52
CA GLN A 37 7.26 -6.57 3.36
C GLN A 37 6.62 -7.22 4.60
N ASP A 38 7.19 -8.33 5.11
CA ASP A 38 6.75 -8.99 6.34
C ASP A 38 6.82 -8.04 7.55
N ARG A 39 7.88 -7.23 7.64
CA ARG A 39 8.03 -6.22 8.69
C ARG A 39 6.90 -5.19 8.64
N MET A 40 6.52 -4.73 7.45
CA MET A 40 5.47 -3.74 7.26
C MET A 40 4.08 -4.32 7.55
N ASP A 41 3.81 -5.56 7.13
CA ASP A 41 2.55 -6.25 7.40
C ASP A 41 2.37 -6.52 8.90
N LEU A 42 3.45 -6.89 9.61
CA LEU A 42 3.44 -6.97 11.08
C LEU A 42 3.15 -5.60 11.71
N GLY A 43 3.71 -4.53 11.16
CA GLY A 43 3.42 -3.16 11.59
C GLY A 43 1.93 -2.82 11.47
N HIS A 44 1.31 -3.12 10.33
CA HIS A 44 -0.14 -2.97 10.14
C HIS A 44 -0.95 -3.73 11.19
N HIS A 45 -0.60 -4.99 11.44
CA HIS A 45 -1.27 -5.81 12.46
C HIS A 45 -1.15 -5.20 13.86
N ILE A 46 0.05 -4.74 14.25
CA ILE A 46 0.28 -4.07 15.54
C ILE A 46 -0.55 -2.80 15.66
N TYR A 47 -0.61 -1.97 14.61
CA TYR A 47 -1.44 -0.77 14.63
C TYR A 47 -2.92 -1.09 14.81
N ARG A 48 -3.43 -2.13 14.13
CA ARG A 48 -4.80 -2.58 14.36
C ARG A 48 -5.03 -2.99 15.82
N LEU A 49 -4.09 -3.69 16.46
CA LEU A 49 -4.22 -4.06 17.88
C LEU A 49 -4.23 -2.82 18.80
N VAL A 50 -3.30 -1.89 18.60
CA VAL A 50 -3.18 -0.68 19.40
C VAL A 50 -4.41 0.22 19.25
N LEU A 51 -5.03 0.24 18.07
CA LEU A 51 -6.23 1.01 17.76
C LEU A 51 -7.53 0.24 18.06
N GLY A 52 -7.48 -0.89 18.77
CA GLY A 52 -8.68 -1.63 19.15
C GLY A 52 -9.42 -2.32 17.98
N GLY A 53 -8.72 -2.53 16.87
CA GLY A 53 -9.22 -3.15 15.64
C GLY A 53 -9.44 -2.17 14.49
N ASP A 54 -9.48 -0.87 14.79
CA ASP A 54 -9.78 0.19 13.82
C ASP A 54 -8.67 0.39 12.79
N LEU A 55 -9.07 0.76 11.56
CA LEU A 55 -8.16 1.09 10.46
C LEU A 55 -7.81 2.58 10.42
N PHE A 56 -8.61 3.43 11.06
CA PHE A 56 -8.45 4.88 11.05
C PHE A 56 -9.11 5.50 12.28
N LEU A 57 -8.60 6.63 12.74
CA LEU A 57 -9.17 7.40 13.87
C LEU A 57 -10.03 8.59 13.42
N ALA A 58 -9.99 8.93 12.13
CA ALA A 58 -10.71 10.07 11.59
C ALA A 58 -12.23 9.82 11.63
N PRO A 59 -13.05 10.83 11.97
CA PRO A 59 -14.51 10.71 11.93
C PRO A 59 -14.99 10.76 10.48
N LEU A 60 -14.88 9.63 9.77
CA LEU A 60 -15.37 9.51 8.40
C LEU A 60 -16.89 9.36 8.40
N GLY A 61 -17.57 10.12 7.54
CA GLY A 61 -19.02 9.95 7.32
C GLY A 61 -19.32 8.85 6.30
N ASP A 62 -20.60 8.53 6.12
CA ASP A 62 -21.11 7.42 5.29
C ASP A 62 -20.82 7.51 3.78
N LYS A 63 -20.12 8.56 3.31
CA LYS A 63 -19.94 8.86 1.88
C LYS A 63 -18.47 9.11 1.52
N VAL A 64 -17.58 8.26 1.99
CA VAL A 64 -16.21 8.21 1.46
C VAL A 64 -16.27 7.62 0.05
N LYS A 65 -15.96 8.43 -0.96
CA LYS A 65 -16.01 8.00 -2.38
C LYS A 65 -14.65 7.73 -2.99
N ARG A 66 -13.62 8.43 -2.51
CA ARG A 66 -12.25 8.37 -3.02
C ARG A 66 -11.29 8.60 -1.87
N VAL A 67 -10.27 7.76 -1.78
CA VAL A 67 -9.20 7.83 -0.79
C VAL A 67 -7.87 7.81 -1.52
N LEU A 68 -6.90 8.56 -1.02
CA LEU A 68 -5.52 8.53 -1.46
C LEU A 68 -4.69 7.98 -0.29
N ASP A 69 -4.03 6.84 -0.52
CA ASP A 69 -3.08 6.27 0.41
C ASP A 69 -1.66 6.73 0.06
N LEU A 70 -1.01 7.43 0.99
CA LEU A 70 0.33 8.01 0.80
C LEU A 70 1.35 7.15 1.52
N GLY A 71 2.34 6.65 0.78
CA GLY A 71 3.32 5.71 1.34
C GLY A 71 2.69 4.34 1.57
N THR A 72 1.91 3.87 0.60
CA THR A 72 1.06 2.67 0.68
C THR A 72 1.80 1.39 1.08
N GLY A 73 3.11 1.33 0.85
CA GLY A 73 3.90 0.18 1.26
C GLY A 73 3.46 -1.09 0.53
N THR A 74 3.12 -2.15 1.28
CA THR A 74 2.54 -3.40 0.73
C THR A 74 1.11 -3.19 0.21
N GLY A 75 0.48 -2.07 0.54
CA GLY A 75 -0.90 -1.75 0.16
C GLY A 75 -1.95 -2.37 1.07
N ILE A 76 -1.55 -3.10 2.12
CA ILE A 76 -2.47 -3.83 3.01
C ILE A 76 -3.52 -2.92 3.66
N TRP A 77 -3.13 -1.71 4.06
CA TRP A 77 -4.05 -0.74 4.63
C TRP A 77 -5.12 -0.30 3.62
N ALA A 78 -4.71 0.01 2.38
CA ALA A 78 -5.63 0.43 1.33
C ALA A 78 -6.63 -0.67 0.95
N MET A 79 -6.17 -1.94 0.92
CA MET A 79 -7.03 -3.09 0.66
C MET A 79 -8.05 -3.28 1.78
N ASP A 80 -7.60 -3.36 3.04
CA ASP A 80 -8.47 -3.48 4.21
C ASP A 80 -9.49 -2.33 4.28
N PHE A 81 -9.05 -1.10 4.01
CA PHE A 81 -9.91 0.08 4.03
C PHE A 81 -10.94 0.06 2.89
N ALA A 82 -10.56 -0.41 1.69
CA ALA A 82 -11.45 -0.56 0.56
C ALA A 82 -12.53 -1.62 0.85
N GLU A 83 -12.16 -2.77 1.42
CA GLU A 83 -13.13 -3.80 1.83
C GLU A 83 -14.08 -3.29 2.92
N TYR A 84 -13.55 -2.57 3.91
CA TYR A 84 -14.35 -1.93 4.96
C TYR A 84 -15.38 -0.95 4.38
N THR A 85 -14.99 -0.14 3.39
CA THR A 85 -15.84 0.93 2.83
C THR A 85 -16.78 0.44 1.72
N PHE A 86 -16.38 -0.58 0.97
CA PHE A 86 -17.11 -1.10 -0.19
C PHE A 86 -17.36 -2.62 -0.05
N PRO A 87 -18.17 -3.06 0.94
CA PRO A 87 -18.43 -4.48 1.19
C PRO A 87 -19.19 -5.20 0.05
N HIS A 88 -19.58 -4.49 -1.02
CA HIS A 88 -20.13 -5.08 -2.24
C HIS A 88 -19.35 -4.56 -3.44
N PRO A 89 -18.78 -5.42 -4.31
CA PRO A 89 -18.35 -4.97 -5.61
C PRO A 89 -19.60 -4.43 -6.36
N PRO A 90 -19.53 -3.29 -7.05
CA PRO A 90 -20.55 -3.02 -8.05
C PRO A 90 -20.52 -4.19 -9.03
N ALA A 91 -21.58 -4.98 -9.06
CA ALA A 91 -21.79 -5.98 -10.09
C ALA A 91 -21.79 -5.24 -11.42
N TYR A 92 -20.65 -5.23 -12.11
CA TYR A 92 -20.59 -4.81 -13.50
C TYR A 92 -21.20 -5.95 -14.31
N HIS A 93 -22.50 -5.86 -14.57
CA HIS A 93 -23.09 -6.56 -15.69
C HIS A 93 -22.57 -5.87 -16.97
N ILE A 94 -21.75 -6.60 -17.71
CA ILE A 94 -21.41 -6.33 -19.12
C ILE A 94 -22.67 -6.29 -19.98
#